data_AF-A0A0F9JD04-F1
#
_entry.id   AF-A0A0F9JD04-F1
#
_cell.length_a   1.000
_cell.length_b   1.000
_cell.length_c   1.000
_cell.angle_alpha   90.00
_cell.angle_beta   90.00
_cell.angle_gamma   90.00
#
_symmetry.space_group_name_H-M   'P 1'
#
loop_
_entity.id
_entity.type
_entity.pdbx_description
1 polymer ?
#
loop_
_entity_poly.entity_id
_entity_poly.type
_entity_poly.pdbx_seq_one_letter_code
_entity_poly.pdbx_strand_id
1 'polypeptide(L)'
;MSYNNKELFEKIKTMDQEKAIELIRSILAYSDNWENKAKAANFLIQFEDKGNLRFQQVKDAFLNDMHPQLRLKLIDLLANCYKKEGINFLKNQYKNCSDGTVRKSLIEVVGKIDLSSSIPFFIEALGDPNVEAKELAITLLGKAGESEALVPLIKLLHLRNAEIYNYLITSIVKIGKKGNLHY
;
A
#
# COMPACT_ATOMS: atom_id res chain seq x y z
N MET A 1 -15.55 -1.89 30.53
CA MET A 1 -14.29 -1.91 31.31
C MET A 1 -13.15 -1.88 30.33
N SER A 2 -12.44 -0.75 30.24
CA SER A 2 -11.25 -0.58 29.39
C SER A 2 -10.13 -1.44 29.97
N TYR A 3 -10.08 -2.72 29.61
CA TYR A 3 -8.88 -3.53 29.87
C TYR A 3 -7.70 -2.79 29.23
N ASN A 4 -6.71 -2.45 30.05
CA ASN A 4 -5.66 -1.51 29.73
C ASN A 4 -4.82 -2.05 28.56
N ASN A 5 -5.09 -1.60 27.33
CA ASN A 5 -4.40 -2.06 26.12
C ASN A 5 -2.88 -2.01 26.29
N LYS A 6 -2.37 -1.07 27.08
CA LYS A 6 -0.95 -0.97 27.42
C LYS A 6 -0.46 -2.19 28.20
N GLU A 7 -1.16 -2.60 29.26
CA GLU A 7 -0.79 -3.79 30.05
C GLU A 7 -0.84 -5.08 29.24
N LEU A 8 -1.80 -5.21 28.31
CA LEU A 8 -1.90 -6.37 27.43
C LEU A 8 -0.63 -6.53 26.58
N PHE A 9 -0.18 -5.46 25.92
CA PHE A 9 1.01 -5.50 25.06
C PHE A 9 2.31 -5.55 25.85
N GLU A 10 2.38 -5.00 27.07
CA GLU A 10 3.53 -5.22 27.96
C GLU A 10 3.63 -6.69 28.41
N LYS A 11 2.50 -7.37 28.66
CA LYS A 11 2.48 -8.80 28.98
C LYS A 11 2.95 -9.65 27.79
N ILE A 12 2.52 -9.32 26.57
CA ILE A 12 2.95 -10.03 25.35
C ILE A 12 4.49 -10.03 25.21
N LYS A 13 5.17 -8.95 25.59
CA LYS A 13 6.64 -8.85 25.53
C LYS A 13 7.38 -9.81 26.45
N THR A 14 6.76 -10.20 27.57
CA THR A 14 7.39 -11.02 28.62
C THR A 14 6.92 -12.47 28.58
N MET A 15 5.99 -12.80 27.69
CA MET A 15 5.48 -14.14 27.48
C MET A 15 6.44 -15.01 26.66
N ASP A 16 6.30 -16.32 26.82
CA ASP A 16 6.86 -17.28 25.88
C ASP A 16 6.33 -17.02 24.46
N GLN A 17 7.20 -17.20 23.45
CA GLN A 17 6.92 -16.86 22.06
C GLN A 17 5.65 -17.55 21.52
N GLU A 18 5.43 -18.82 21.82
CA GLU A 18 4.26 -19.55 21.30
C GLU A 18 2.97 -18.95 21.84
N LYS A 19 2.93 -18.68 23.16
CA LYS A 19 1.79 -18.05 23.83
C LYS A 19 1.56 -16.62 23.36
N ALA A 20 2.64 -15.86 23.14
CA ALA A 20 2.57 -14.50 22.63
C ALA A 20 1.94 -14.48 21.23
N ILE A 21 2.38 -15.37 20.34
CA ILE A 21 1.83 -15.49 18.98
C ILE A 21 0.37 -15.93 19.01
N GLU A 22 -0.01 -16.89 19.86
CA GLU A 22 -1.39 -17.34 20.00
C GLU A 22 -2.32 -16.19 20.41
N LEU A 23 -1.90 -15.42 21.42
CA LEU A 23 -2.67 -14.26 21.88
C LEU A 23 -2.77 -13.17 20.80
N ILE A 24 -1.68 -12.88 20.09
CA ILE A 24 -1.66 -11.94 18.96
C ILE A 24 -2.65 -12.38 17.86
N ARG A 25 -2.69 -13.67 17.52
CA ARG A 25 -3.66 -14.20 16.54
C ARG A 25 -5.09 -13.99 17.01
N SER A 26 -5.37 -14.25 18.28
CA SER A 26 -6.69 -14.00 18.87
C SER A 26 -7.07 -12.51 18.78
N ILE A 27 -6.14 -11.59 19.07
CA ILE A 27 -6.39 -10.15 18.95
C ILE A 27 -6.70 -9.77 17.49
N LEU A 28 -5.92 -10.27 16.53
CA LEU A 28 -6.14 -10.00 15.11
C LEU A 28 -7.50 -10.50 14.62
N ALA A 29 -7.93 -11.69 15.08
CA ALA A 29 -9.18 -12.30 14.67
C ALA A 29 -10.42 -11.68 15.34
N TYR A 30 -10.35 -11.37 16.63
CA TYR A 30 -11.55 -11.15 17.45
C TYR A 30 -11.62 -9.79 18.14
N SER A 31 -10.58 -8.94 18.09
CA SER A 31 -10.68 -7.62 18.70
C SER A 31 -11.62 -6.71 17.90
N ASP A 32 -12.49 -5.94 18.54
CA ASP A 32 -13.26 -4.89 17.86
C ASP A 32 -12.44 -3.59 17.68
N ASN A 33 -11.29 -3.49 18.35
CA ASN A 33 -10.45 -2.30 18.30
C ASN A 33 -9.35 -2.46 17.24
N TRP A 34 -9.46 -1.69 16.17
CA TRP A 34 -8.50 -1.68 15.07
C TRP A 34 -7.08 -1.31 15.52
N GLU A 35 -6.90 -0.46 16.53
CA GLU A 35 -5.59 -0.10 17.07
C GLU A 35 -4.92 -1.29 17.75
N ASN A 36 -5.71 -2.13 18.42
CA ASN A 36 -5.20 -3.36 19.02
C ASN A 36 -4.78 -4.35 17.94
N LYS A 37 -5.55 -4.48 16.87
CA LYS A 37 -5.13 -5.29 15.71
C LYS A 37 -3.85 -4.74 15.08
N ALA A 38 -3.73 -3.43 14.90
CA ALA A 38 -2.54 -2.81 14.35
C ALA A 38 -1.30 -3.02 15.25
N LYS A 39 -1.45 -2.88 16.58
CA LYS A 39 -0.38 -3.18 17.54
C LYS A 39 -0.01 -4.66 17.53
N ALA A 40 -1.01 -5.55 17.48
CA ALA A 40 -0.80 -6.99 17.39
C ALA A 40 -0.02 -7.39 16.13
N ALA A 41 -0.37 -6.82 14.96
CA ALA A 41 0.38 -7.02 13.72
C ALA A 41 1.83 -6.51 13.83
N ASN A 42 2.05 -5.33 14.45
CA ASN A 42 3.39 -4.80 14.68
C ASN A 42 4.24 -5.68 15.61
N PHE A 43 3.64 -6.32 16.61
CA PHE A 43 4.35 -7.29 17.44
C PHE A 43 4.63 -8.59 16.68
N LEU A 44 3.67 -9.04 15.87
CA LEU A 44 3.77 -10.30 15.15
C LEU A 44 5.00 -10.36 14.25
N ILE A 45 5.31 -9.25 13.56
CA ILE A 45 6.45 -9.14 12.65
C ILE A 45 7.82 -9.10 13.36
N GLN A 46 7.85 -8.93 14.68
CA GLN A 46 9.10 -8.96 15.46
C GLN A 46 9.56 -10.39 15.75
N PHE A 47 8.67 -11.36 15.63
CA PHE A 47 8.99 -12.77 15.78
C PHE A 47 9.56 -13.33 14.48
N GLU A 48 10.40 -14.36 14.60
CA GLU A 48 11.00 -15.03 13.45
C GLU A 48 9.92 -15.52 12.45
N ASP A 49 10.08 -15.15 11.19
CA ASP A 49 9.15 -15.50 10.12
C ASP A 49 9.52 -16.83 9.44
N LYS A 50 9.51 -17.91 10.23
CA LYS A 50 9.74 -19.26 9.71
C LYS A 50 8.67 -19.60 8.65
N GLY A 51 9.11 -19.77 7.41
CA GLY A 51 8.23 -20.18 6.30
C GLY A 51 7.17 -19.15 5.92
N ASN A 52 7.41 -17.85 6.12
CA ASN A 52 6.47 -16.76 5.78
C ASN A 52 5.12 -16.82 6.53
N LEU A 53 5.07 -17.49 7.69
CA LEU A 53 3.87 -17.59 8.51
C LEU A 53 3.38 -16.22 9.01
N ARG A 54 4.28 -15.33 9.43
CA ARG A 54 3.92 -13.98 9.90
C ARG A 54 3.40 -13.15 8.72
N PHE A 55 4.05 -13.27 7.56
CA PHE A 55 3.54 -12.64 6.34
C PHE A 55 2.11 -13.08 6.00
N GLN A 56 1.82 -14.39 6.03
CA GLN A 56 0.45 -14.88 5.78
C GLN A 56 -0.54 -14.33 6.80
N GLN A 57 -0.19 -14.31 8.09
CA GLN A 57 -1.08 -13.81 9.13
C GLN A 57 -1.39 -12.31 8.97
N VAL A 58 -0.41 -11.50 8.55
CA VAL A 58 -0.62 -10.07 8.27
C VAL A 58 -1.50 -9.90 7.03
N LYS A 59 -1.33 -10.73 5.99
CA LYS A 59 -2.22 -10.74 4.82
C LYS A 59 -3.65 -11.13 5.20
N ASP A 60 -3.83 -12.17 6.00
CA ASP A 60 -5.14 -12.63 6.44
C ASP A 60 -5.85 -11.54 7.25
N ALA A 61 -5.12 -10.85 8.12
CA ALA A 61 -5.66 -9.69 8.85
C ALA A 61 -6.10 -8.56 7.89
N PHE A 62 -5.33 -8.29 6.83
CA PHE A 62 -5.68 -7.29 5.82
C PHE A 62 -6.92 -7.69 4.99
N LEU A 63 -7.06 -8.96 4.65
CA LEU A 63 -8.15 -9.46 3.81
C LEU A 63 -9.47 -9.61 4.58
N ASN A 64 -9.39 -9.97 5.87
CA ASN A 64 -10.57 -10.23 6.69
C ASN A 64 -11.11 -8.98 7.39
N ASP A 65 -10.33 -7.89 7.45
CA ASP A 65 -10.73 -6.67 8.14
C ASP A 65 -10.69 -5.46 7.20
N MET A 66 -11.88 -4.92 6.92
CA MET A 66 -12.08 -3.79 6.02
C MET A 66 -11.97 -2.42 6.70
N HIS A 67 -11.62 -2.35 7.99
CA HIS A 67 -11.45 -1.10 8.71
C HIS A 67 -10.34 -0.24 8.06
N PRO A 68 -10.64 0.97 7.54
CA PRO A 68 -9.70 1.74 6.73
C PRO A 68 -8.36 2.01 7.42
N GLN A 69 -8.38 2.44 8.69
CA GLN A 69 -7.17 2.77 9.44
C GLN A 69 -6.30 1.55 9.73
N LEU A 70 -6.90 0.37 9.90
CA LEU A 70 -6.13 -0.86 10.04
C LEU A 70 -5.46 -1.21 8.72
N ARG A 71 -6.22 -1.17 7.61
CA ARG A 71 -5.67 -1.44 6.27
C ARG A 71 -4.50 -0.53 5.94
N LEU A 72 -4.58 0.77 6.25
CA LEU A 72 -3.45 1.69 6.06
C LEU A 72 -2.21 1.25 6.86
N LYS A 73 -2.38 0.87 8.13
CA LYS A 73 -1.26 0.35 8.95
C LYS A 73 -0.70 -0.96 8.43
N LEU A 74 -1.55 -1.86 7.95
CA LEU A 74 -1.12 -3.12 7.38
C LEU A 74 -0.44 -2.94 6.02
N ILE A 75 -0.84 -1.95 5.20
CA ILE A 75 -0.13 -1.58 3.97
C ILE A 75 1.30 -1.15 4.28
N ASP A 76 1.48 -0.25 5.24
CA ASP A 76 2.80 0.21 5.67
C ASP A 76 3.65 -0.97 6.16
N LEU A 77 3.09 -1.86 6.98
CA LEU A 77 3.80 -3.03 7.49
C LEU A 77 4.19 -3.98 6.36
N LEU A 78 3.23 -4.36 5.51
CA LEU A 78 3.44 -5.32 4.43
C LEU A 78 4.55 -4.84 3.48
N ALA A 79 4.50 -3.57 3.10
CA ALA A 79 5.44 -3.00 2.17
C ALA A 79 6.85 -2.86 2.74
N ASN A 80 6.99 -2.39 3.99
CA ASN A 80 8.30 -2.14 4.59
C ASN A 80 8.98 -3.43 5.08
N CYS A 81 8.22 -4.39 5.60
CA CYS A 81 8.78 -5.62 6.17
C CYS A 81 9.06 -6.69 5.10
N TYR A 82 8.20 -6.80 4.09
CA TYR A 82 8.25 -7.89 3.11
C TYR A 82 8.69 -7.43 1.71
N LYS A 83 9.00 -6.13 1.54
CA LYS A 83 9.57 -5.53 0.32
C LYS A 83 8.86 -6.06 -0.93
N LYS A 84 9.57 -6.79 -1.81
CA LYS A 84 9.04 -7.28 -3.09
C LYS A 84 7.80 -8.15 -2.95
N GLU A 85 7.77 -9.07 -1.97
CA GLU A 85 6.62 -9.94 -1.74
C GLU A 85 5.42 -9.14 -1.22
N GLY A 86 5.67 -8.21 -0.29
CA GLY A 86 4.66 -7.27 0.20
C GLY A 86 4.09 -6.41 -0.92
N ILE A 87 4.95 -5.79 -1.74
CA ILE A 87 4.54 -4.98 -2.88
C ILE A 87 3.72 -5.78 -3.89
N ASN A 88 4.12 -7.00 -4.22
CA ASN A 88 3.36 -7.86 -5.14
C ASN A 88 1.96 -8.19 -4.59
N PHE A 89 1.87 -8.53 -3.30
CA PHE A 89 0.59 -8.73 -2.64
C PHE A 89 -0.28 -7.49 -2.72
N LEU A 90 0.27 -6.32 -2.35
CA LEU A 90 -0.44 -5.04 -2.29
C LEU A 90 -0.94 -4.58 -3.67
N LYS A 91 -0.13 -4.75 -4.74
CA LYS A 91 -0.56 -4.50 -6.13
C LYS A 91 -1.83 -5.29 -6.47
N ASN A 92 -1.92 -6.56 -6.05
CA ASN A 92 -3.10 -7.39 -6.31
C ASN A 92 -4.35 -6.93 -5.52
N GLN A 93 -4.18 -6.19 -4.42
CA GLN A 93 -5.31 -5.71 -3.60
C GLN A 93 -5.97 -4.46 -4.16
N TYR A 94 -5.30 -3.77 -5.09
CA TYR A 94 -5.78 -2.51 -5.64
C TYR A 94 -7.14 -2.64 -6.34
N LYS A 95 -7.32 -3.65 -7.22
CA LYS A 95 -8.55 -3.87 -8.01
C LYS A 95 -9.79 -4.15 -7.17
N ASN A 96 -9.61 -4.84 -6.04
CA ASN A 96 -10.72 -5.25 -5.18
C ASN A 96 -11.01 -4.25 -4.05
N CYS A 97 -10.33 -3.10 -4.05
CA CYS A 97 -10.46 -2.10 -3.00
C CYS A 97 -11.48 -1.02 -3.40
N SER A 98 -12.61 -0.96 -2.70
CA SER A 98 -13.63 0.08 -2.92
C SER A 98 -13.24 1.44 -2.33
N ASP A 99 -12.43 1.45 -1.26
CA ASP A 99 -11.98 2.65 -0.57
C ASP A 99 -10.88 3.39 -1.36
N GLY A 100 -11.17 4.63 -1.75
CA GLY A 100 -10.25 5.48 -2.52
C GLY A 100 -9.01 5.93 -1.74
N THR A 101 -9.13 6.11 -0.42
CA THR A 101 -8.00 6.46 0.46
C THR A 101 -7.03 5.29 0.53
N VAL A 102 -7.55 4.07 0.68
CA VAL A 102 -6.74 2.86 0.70
C VAL A 102 -6.08 2.63 -0.67
N ARG A 103 -6.80 2.83 -1.78
CA ARG A 103 -6.21 2.74 -3.13
C ARG A 103 -5.08 3.74 -3.34
N LYS A 104 -5.27 5.00 -2.95
CA LYS A 104 -4.22 6.02 -2.99
C LYS A 104 -2.98 5.59 -2.17
N SER A 105 -3.18 5.07 -0.97
CA SER A 105 -2.09 4.58 -0.12
C SER A 105 -1.32 3.41 -0.75
N LEU A 106 -2.02 2.47 -1.39
CA LEU A 106 -1.37 1.40 -2.16
C LEU A 106 -0.47 1.97 -3.26
N ILE A 107 -0.97 2.95 -4.04
CA ILE A 107 -0.20 3.62 -5.09
C ILE A 107 1.04 4.30 -4.51
N GLU A 108 0.88 5.05 -3.42
CA GLU A 108 1.95 5.81 -2.77
C GLU A 108 3.08 4.90 -2.29
N VAL A 109 2.72 3.85 -1.56
CA VAL A 109 3.69 2.93 -0.95
C VAL A 109 4.41 2.11 -2.01
N VAL A 110 3.70 1.65 -3.05
CA VAL A 110 4.34 0.99 -4.20
C VAL A 110 5.31 1.94 -4.91
N GLY A 111 4.93 3.21 -5.13
CA GLY A 111 5.78 4.23 -5.73
C GLY A 111 7.00 4.60 -4.90
N LYS A 112 6.90 4.53 -3.57
CA LYS A 112 8.02 4.80 -2.65
C LYS A 112 9.06 3.68 -2.68
N ILE A 113 8.64 2.43 -2.78
CA ILE A 113 9.52 1.26 -2.62
C ILE A 113 9.99 0.70 -3.97
N ASP A 114 9.13 0.68 -4.99
CA ASP A 114 9.35 -0.04 -6.24
C ASP A 114 8.90 0.79 -7.47
N LEU A 115 9.36 2.04 -7.56
CA LEU A 115 8.94 2.99 -8.61
C LEU A 115 9.14 2.44 -10.03
N SER A 116 10.35 2.03 -10.37
CA SER A 116 10.70 1.65 -11.75
C SER A 116 10.06 0.33 -12.19
N SER A 117 9.87 -0.64 -11.29
CA SER A 117 9.26 -1.94 -11.65
C SER A 117 7.72 -1.92 -11.58
N SER A 118 7.12 -0.77 -11.26
CA SER A 118 5.67 -0.62 -11.07
C SER A 118 5.00 0.26 -12.11
N ILE A 119 5.66 0.56 -13.23
CA ILE A 119 5.07 1.36 -14.33
C ILE A 119 3.73 0.79 -14.81
N PRO A 120 3.58 -0.52 -15.07
CA PRO A 120 2.29 -1.07 -15.50
C PRO A 120 1.19 -0.87 -14.44
N PHE A 121 1.54 -0.91 -13.16
CA PHE A 121 0.61 -0.68 -12.06
C PHE A 121 0.17 0.79 -11.98
N PHE A 122 1.09 1.74 -12.16
CA PHE A 122 0.71 3.17 -12.20
C PHE A 122 -0.08 3.52 -13.47
N ILE A 123 0.20 2.88 -14.60
CA ILE A 123 -0.62 3.01 -15.82
C ILE A 123 -2.05 2.52 -15.56
N GLU A 124 -2.23 1.40 -14.85
CA GLU A 124 -3.55 0.93 -14.44
C GLU A 124 -4.26 1.97 -13.56
N ALA A 125 -3.54 2.57 -12.61
CA ALA A 125 -4.09 3.58 -11.69
C ALA A 125 -4.49 4.91 -12.35
N LEU A 126 -4.13 5.16 -13.61
CA LEU A 126 -4.66 6.30 -14.38
C LEU A 126 -6.18 6.22 -14.59
N GLY A 127 -6.76 5.01 -14.51
CA GLY A 127 -8.20 4.77 -14.59
C GLY A 127 -8.94 4.85 -13.25
N ASP A 128 -8.28 5.16 -12.13
CA ASP A 128 -8.92 5.17 -10.80
C ASP A 128 -10.10 6.17 -10.78
N PRO A 129 -11.27 5.84 -10.20
CA PRO A 129 -12.33 6.82 -10.04
C PRO A 129 -11.94 7.97 -9.08
N ASN A 130 -11.07 7.71 -8.10
CA ASN A 130 -10.58 8.71 -7.15
C ASN A 130 -9.54 9.64 -7.81
N VAL A 131 -9.77 10.95 -7.74
CA VAL A 131 -8.93 11.97 -8.39
C VAL A 131 -7.53 12.00 -7.79
N GLU A 132 -7.40 11.96 -6.46
CA GLU A 132 -6.10 11.97 -5.79
C GLU A 132 -5.24 10.75 -6.16
N ALA A 133 -5.86 9.58 -6.32
CA ALA A 133 -5.20 8.37 -6.79
C ALA A 133 -4.68 8.52 -8.23
N LYS A 134 -5.49 9.12 -9.13
CA LYS A 134 -5.08 9.44 -10.51
C LYS A 134 -3.91 10.43 -10.54
N GLU A 135 -4.01 11.54 -9.80
CA GLU A 135 -2.96 12.55 -9.71
C GLU A 135 -1.64 11.97 -9.23
N LEU A 136 -1.70 11.10 -8.22
CA LEU A 136 -0.54 10.42 -7.69
C LEU A 136 0.09 9.47 -8.74
N ALA A 137 -0.73 8.70 -9.45
CA ALA A 137 -0.26 7.83 -10.54
C ALA A 137 0.44 8.64 -11.65
N ILE A 138 -0.16 9.74 -12.10
CA ILE A 138 0.43 10.66 -13.09
C ILE A 138 1.79 11.19 -12.61
N THR A 139 1.86 11.59 -11.35
CA THR A 139 3.08 12.14 -10.73
C THR A 139 4.19 11.09 -10.66
N LEU A 140 3.86 9.85 -10.26
CA LEU A 140 4.80 8.75 -10.15
C LEU A 140 5.33 8.32 -11.52
N LEU A 141 4.47 8.25 -12.55
CA LEU A 141 4.88 7.98 -13.93
C LEU A 141 5.86 9.04 -14.44
N GLY A 142 5.59 10.32 -14.16
CA GLY A 142 6.49 11.42 -14.53
C GLY A 142 7.81 11.40 -13.79
N LYS A 143 7.81 10.96 -12.52
CA LYS A 143 9.01 10.78 -11.70
C LYS A 143 9.85 9.59 -12.20
N ALA A 144 9.20 8.49 -12.56
CA ALA A 144 9.88 7.35 -13.15
C ALA A 144 10.53 7.73 -14.49
N GLY A 145 9.80 8.50 -15.31
CA GLY A 145 10.34 9.05 -16.54
C GLY A 145 10.48 8.02 -17.66
N GLU A 146 9.77 6.90 -17.58
CA GLU A 146 9.81 5.81 -18.57
C GLU A 146 8.88 6.12 -19.75
N SER A 147 9.37 5.93 -20.97
CA SER A 147 8.65 6.29 -22.21
C SER A 147 7.35 5.50 -22.41
N GLU A 148 7.25 4.30 -21.82
CA GLU A 148 6.04 3.47 -21.81
C GLU A 148 4.81 4.25 -21.28
N ALA A 149 5.02 5.21 -20.38
CA ALA A 149 3.95 6.00 -19.79
C ALA A 149 3.39 7.09 -20.73
N LEU A 150 4.09 7.47 -21.81
CA LEU A 150 3.70 8.59 -22.67
C LEU A 150 2.35 8.38 -23.33
N VAL A 151 2.14 7.22 -23.96
CA VAL A 151 0.89 6.94 -24.69
C VAL A 151 -0.33 6.95 -23.75
N PRO A 152 -0.31 6.29 -22.58
CA PRO A 152 -1.39 6.41 -21.59
C PRO A 152 -1.66 7.84 -21.13
N LEU A 153 -0.62 8.63 -20.83
CA LEU A 153 -0.77 10.01 -20.35
C LEU A 153 -1.35 10.94 -21.43
N ILE A 154 -0.93 10.79 -22.69
CA ILE A 154 -1.47 11.55 -23.83
C ILE A 154 -2.94 11.21 -24.06
N LYS A 155 -3.32 9.92 -23.97
CA LYS A 155 -4.73 9.53 -24.05
C LYS A 155 -5.57 10.19 -22.96
N LEU A 156 -5.04 10.27 -21.73
CA LEU A 156 -5.73 10.90 -20.61
C LEU A 156 -5.89 12.42 -20.79
N LEU A 157 -4.91 13.10 -21.40
CA LEU A 157 -5.03 14.53 -21.76
C LEU A 157 -6.22 14.79 -22.70
N HIS A 158 -6.44 13.92 -23.68
CA HIS A 158 -7.53 14.09 -24.65
C HIS A 158 -8.93 14.00 -24.02
N LEU A 159 -9.05 13.41 -22.83
CA LEU A 159 -10.31 13.34 -22.08
C LEU A 159 -10.68 14.67 -21.39
N ARG A 160 -9.87 15.73 -21.57
CA ARG A 160 -10.14 17.11 -21.12
C ARG A 160 -10.54 17.23 -19.64
N ASN A 161 -9.96 16.41 -18.77
CA ASN A 161 -10.15 16.54 -17.34
C ASN A 161 -9.30 17.72 -16.82
N ALA A 162 -9.97 18.83 -16.46
CA ALA A 162 -9.34 20.06 -16.03
C ALA A 162 -8.56 19.91 -14.71
N GLU A 163 -9.00 19.04 -13.80
CA GLU A 163 -8.39 18.87 -12.47
C GLU A 163 -6.97 18.29 -12.57
N ILE A 164 -6.76 17.36 -13.50
CA ILE A 164 -5.48 16.64 -13.64
C ILE A 164 -4.58 17.20 -14.75
N TYR A 165 -5.00 18.27 -15.45
CA TYR A 165 -4.32 18.77 -16.64
C TYR A 165 -2.88 19.19 -16.39
N ASN A 166 -2.63 19.97 -15.33
CA ASN A 166 -1.29 20.45 -14.98
C ASN A 166 -0.34 19.30 -14.61
N TYR A 167 -0.85 18.28 -13.91
CA TYR A 167 -0.10 17.08 -13.57
C TYR A 167 0.31 16.31 -14.82
N LEU A 168 -0.61 16.17 -15.78
CA LEU A 168 -0.35 15.47 -17.04
C LEU A 168 0.74 16.16 -17.87
N ILE A 169 0.61 17.48 -18.10
CA ILE A 169 1.60 18.25 -18.84
C ILE A 169 2.97 18.16 -18.16
N THR A 170 3.02 18.34 -16.83
CA THR A 170 4.27 18.24 -16.08
C THR A 170 4.90 16.85 -16.21
N SER A 171 4.09 15.79 -16.11
CA SER A 171 4.55 14.40 -16.21
C SER A 171 5.11 14.09 -17.60
N ILE A 172 4.39 14.46 -18.66
CA ILE A 172 4.81 14.26 -20.05
C ILE A 172 6.10 15.03 -20.36
N VAL A 173 6.20 16.30 -19.94
CA VAL A 173 7.42 17.09 -20.11
C VAL A 173 8.61 16.46 -19.39
N LYS A 174 8.41 15.94 -18.16
CA LYS A 174 9.48 15.25 -17.41
C LYS A 174 9.96 13.99 -18.14
N ILE A 175 9.04 13.17 -18.63
CA ILE A 175 9.39 11.96 -19.41
C ILE A 175 10.14 12.35 -20.68
N GLY A 176 9.65 13.35 -21.43
CA GLY A 176 10.31 13.81 -22.66
C GLY A 176 11.72 14.37 -22.45
N LYS A 177 11.96 15.09 -21.34
CA LYS A 177 13.29 15.58 -20.96
C LYS A 177 14.25 14.47 -20.57
N LYS A 178 13.76 13.42 -19.89
CA LYS A 178 14.59 12.28 -19.46
C LYS A 178 14.89 11.31 -20.61
N GLY A 179 13.98 11.21 -21.57
CA GLY A 179 14.05 10.26 -22.67
C GLY A 179 14.96 10.63 -23.85
N ASN A 180 15.63 11.81 -23.86
CA ASN A 180 16.34 12.30 -25.06
C ASN A 180 15.48 12.14 -26.34
N LEU A 181 14.25 12.64 -26.31
CA LEU A 181 13.48 12.87 -27.55
C LEU A 181 14.10 14.09 -28.25
N HIS A 182 15.26 13.87 -28.88
CA HIS A 182 15.77 14.76 -29.90
C HIS A 182 14.79 14.65 -31.09
N TYR A 183 13.97 15.69 -31.26
CA TYR A 183 13.24 15.92 -32.50
C TYR A 183 14.21 16.18 -33.65
#